data_AF-A0A7C3HL11-F1
#
_entry.id   AF-A0A7C3HL11-F1
#
_cell.length_a   1.000
_cell.length_b   1.000
_cell.length_c   1.000
_cell.angle_alpha   90.00
_cell.angle_beta   90.00
_cell.angle_gamma   90.00
#
_symmetry.space_group_name_H-M   'P 1'
#
loop_
_entity.id
_entity.type
_entity.pdbx_description
1 polymer ?
#
loop_
_entity_poly.entity_id
_entity_poly.type
_entity_poly.pdbx_seq_one_letter_code
_entity_poly.pdbx_strand_id
1 'polypeptide(L)' 'VLIEHDMGLVMDISDRVVVLDFGVKIGDGAPDEVKNDEHVIRAYLGQG' A
#
# COMPACT_ATOMS: atom_id res chain seq x y z
N VAL A 1 -3.02 5.19 13.86
CA VAL A 1 -2.89 5.24 12.39
C VAL A 1 -1.51 5.77 12.10
N LEU A 2 -0.65 4.95 11.49
CA LEU A 2 0.69 5.31 11.05
C LEU A 2 0.65 5.58 9.54
N ILE A 3 1.40 6.57 9.06
CA ILE A 3 1.51 6.92 7.64
C ILE A 3 3.01 6.96 7.32
N GLU A 4 3.44 6.11 6.39
CA GLU A 4 4.84 5.92 6.02
C GLU A 4 4.92 5.48 4.54
N HIS A 5 6.05 5.78 3.88
CA HIS A 5 6.31 5.41 2.48
C HIS A 5 7.10 4.12 2.33
N ASP A 6 7.84 3.72 3.37
CA ASP A 6 8.51 2.41 3.43
C ASP A 6 7.47 1.28 3.57
N MET A 7 7.19 0.60 2.45
CA MET A 7 6.25 -0.52 2.45
C MET A 7 6.74 -1.71 3.28
N GLY A 8 8.05 -1.95 3.36
CA GLY A 8 8.59 -3.08 4.12
C GLY A 8 8.26 -2.94 5.59
N LEU A 9 8.49 -1.75 6.14
CA LEU A 9 8.13 -1.44 7.52
C LEU A 9 6.62 -1.47 7.74
N VAL A 10 5.83 -0.84 6.86
CA VAL A 10 4.36 -0.80 6.99
C VAL A 10 3.76 -2.21 6.98
N MET A 11 4.26 -3.10 6.12
CA MET A 11 3.74 -4.45 6.02
C MET A 11 4.07 -5.33 7.24
N ASP A 12 5.24 -5.13 7.87
CA ASP A 12 5.69 -5.97 8.99
C ASP A 12 4.95 -5.65 10.31
N ILE A 13 4.54 -4.39 10.50
CA ILE A 13 3.99 -3.91 11.77
C ILE A 13 2.48 -3.70 11.78
N SER A 14 1.79 -3.89 10.65
CA SER A 14 0.37 -3.55 10.51
C SER A 14 -0.51 -4.78 10.29
N ASP A 15 -1.61 -4.90 11.03
CA ASP A 15 -2.63 -5.93 10.77
C ASP A 15 -3.50 -5.60 9.53
N ARG A 16 -3.57 -4.32 9.16
CA ARG A 16 -4.35 -3.82 8.01
C ARG A 16 -3.69 -2.58 7.43
N VAL A 17 -3.68 -2.48 6.10
CA VAL A 17 -3.06 -1.41 5.33
C VAL A 17 -4.08 -0.78 4.39
N VAL A 18 -4.05 0.55 4.29
CA VAL A 18 -4.83 1.33 3.33
C VAL A 18 -3.87 2.11 2.45
N VAL A 19 -4.01 1.97 1.13
CA VAL A 19 -3.17 2.67 0.15
C VAL A 19 -4.01 3.71 -0.57
N LEU A 20 -3.49 4.93 -0.61
CA LEU A 20 -4.07 6.05 -1.32
C LEU A 20 -3.11 6.49 -2.43
N ASP A 21 -3.64 6.66 -3.64
CA ASP A 21 -2.95 7.25 -4.78
C ASP A 21 -3.69 8.52 -5.20
N PHE A 22 -3.01 9.67 -5.18
CA PHE A 22 -3.59 11.00 -5.43
C PHE A 22 -4.94 11.27 -4.72
N GLY A 23 -5.07 10.79 -3.48
CA GLY A 23 -6.29 10.95 -2.67
C GLY A 23 -7.42 9.95 -2.99
N VAL A 24 -7.18 9.02 -3.91
CA VAL A 24 -8.08 7.91 -4.25
C VAL A 24 -7.62 6.65 -3.54
N LYS A 25 -8.53 5.95 -2.87
CA LYS A 25 -8.22 4.66 -2.25
C LYS A 25 -8.06 3.58 -3.32
N ILE A 26 -6.88 2.97 -3.37
CA ILE A 26 -6.53 1.94 -4.34
C ILE A 26 -6.27 0.57 -3.71
N GLY A 27 -6.10 0.50 -2.38
CA GLY A 27 -5.93 -0.76 -1.65
C GLY A 27 -6.42 -0.64 -0.21
N ASP A 28 -6.99 -1.72 0.33
CA ASP A 28 -7.51 -1.80 1.71
C ASP A 28 -7.64 -3.27 2.13
N GLY A 29 -6.74 -3.75 2.98
CA GLY A 29 -6.71 -5.17 3.35
C GLY A 29 -5.52 -5.55 4.22
N ALA A 30 -5.26 -6.85 4.34
CA ALA A 30 -4.05 -7.33 5.02
C ALA A 30 -2.78 -6.93 4.22
N PRO A 31 -1.62 -6.76 4.87
CA PRO A 31 -0.37 -6.42 4.20
C PRO A 31 -0.04 -7.30 2.98
N ASP A 32 -0.25 -8.61 3.13
CA ASP A 32 0.02 -9.60 2.08
C ASP A 32 -0.94 -9.50 0.90
N GLU A 33 -2.17 -9.05 1.11
CA GLU A 33 -3.13 -8.83 0.02
C GLU A 33 -2.78 -7.54 -0.72
N VAL A 34 -2.53 -6.46 0.04
CA VAL A 34 -2.25 -5.12 -0.48
C VAL A 34 -0.94 -5.10 -1.28
N LYS A 35 0.11 -5.78 -0.82
CA LYS A 35 1.41 -5.82 -1.53
C LYS A 35 1.34 -6.54 -2.89
N ASN A 36 0.37 -7.45 -3.04
CA ASN A 36 0.16 -8.23 -4.25
C ASN A 36 -0.90 -7.59 -5.18
N ASP A 37 -1.52 -6.48 -4.78
CA ASP A 37 -2.49 -5.76 -5.60
C ASP A 37 -1.78 -5.04 -6.75
N GLU A 38 -2.18 -5.35 -7.99
CA GLU A 38 -1.60 -4.74 -9.19
C GLU A 38 -1.74 -3.21 -9.21
N HIS A 39 -2.82 -2.64 -8.67
CA HIS A 39 -2.99 -1.19 -8.62
C HIS A 39 -1.99 -0.55 -7.65
N VAL A 40 -1.76 -1.18 -6.50
CA VAL A 40 -0.77 -0.74 -5.51
C VAL A 40 0.64 -0.83 -6.09
N ILE A 41 0.98 -1.95 -6.71
CA ILE A 41 2.29 -2.14 -7.36
C ILE A 41 2.53 -1.08 -8.43
N ARG A 42 1.53 -0.81 -9.28
CA ARG A 42 1.63 0.22 -10.34
C ARG A 42 1.79 1.63 -9.76
N ALA A 43 1.07 1.96 -8.68
CA ALA A 43 1.18 3.27 -8.02
C ALA A 43 2.56 3.48 -7.39
N TYR A 44 3.16 2.43 -6.82
CA TYR A 44 4.50 2.50 -6.21
C TYR A 44 5.65 2.53 -7.21
N LEU A 45 5.54 1.82 -8.33
CA LEU A 45 6.59 1.76 -9.35
C LEU A 45 6.53 2.93 -10.33
N GLY A 46 5.37 3.60 -10.42
CA GLY A 46 5.10 4.64 -11.41
C GLY A 46 5.01 4.08 -12.84
N GLN A 47 4.23 4.74 -13.68
CA GLN A 47 4.56 4.80 -15.10
C GLN A 47 5.67 5.86 -15.19
N GLY A 48 6.87 5.45 -15.58
CA GLY A 48 8.04 6.34 -15.69
C GLY A 48 7.80 7.58 -16.55
#